data_AF-A0A662D5E8-F1
#
_entry.id   AF-A0A662D5E8-F1
#
_cell.length_a   1.000
_cell.length_b   1.000
_cell.length_c   1.000
_cell.angle_alpha   90.00
_cell.angle_beta   90.00
_cell.angle_gamma   90.00
#
_symmetry.space_group_name_H-M   'P 1'
#
loop_
_entity.id
_entity.type
_entity.pdbx_description
1 polymer ?
#
loop_
_entity_poly.entity_id
_entity_poly.type
_entity_poly.pdbx_seq_one_letter_code
_entity_poly.pdbx_strand_id
1 'polypeptide(L)'
;MRQRYPIQMQVVEKDSGNIVFKASLPVESIFNSSSKFDELLAYVERKYTQTIRECKELLKRSTFQKRANSKVYWIIGDSILKFMRSLEDTPFYLRNQCAFFARDLGLSQTSIWKIIRFRKKFPKKDLIDPTIPWSLYREGRVELSR
;
A
#
# COMPACT_ATOMS: atom_id res chain seq x y z
N MET A 1 -11.95 -24.36 -2.74
CA MET A 1 -11.39 -23.01 -2.49
C MET A 1 -10.62 -23.05 -1.18
N ARG A 2 -9.39 -22.51 -1.10
CA ARG A 2 -8.68 -22.37 0.19
C ARG A 2 -9.35 -21.29 1.03
N GLN A 3 -9.62 -21.57 2.30
CA GLN A 3 -10.18 -20.61 3.24
C GLN A 3 -9.23 -19.41 3.38
N ARG A 4 -9.78 -18.19 3.34
CA ARG A 4 -9.03 -16.94 3.54
C ARG A 4 -9.57 -16.17 4.73
N TYR A 5 -8.68 -15.58 5.52
CA TYR A 5 -8.99 -14.88 6.76
C TYR A 5 -8.79 -13.37 6.59
N PRO A 6 -9.76 -12.54 6.97
CA PRO A 6 -9.58 -11.10 6.95
C PRO A 6 -8.59 -10.69 8.05
N ILE A 7 -7.68 -9.80 7.72
CA ILE A 7 -6.81 -9.14 8.69
C ILE A 7 -7.09 -7.64 8.75
N GLN A 8 -6.84 -7.06 9.91
CA GLN A 8 -6.81 -5.61 10.10
C GLN A 8 -5.41 -5.17 10.51
N MET A 9 -4.95 -4.02 9.98
CA MET A 9 -3.67 -3.43 10.37
C MET A 9 -3.87 -2.41 11.47
N GLN A 10 -3.24 -2.64 12.62
CA GLN A 10 -3.22 -1.73 13.75
C GLN A 10 -1.85 -1.06 13.86
N VAL A 11 -1.87 0.21 14.22
CA VAL A 11 -0.67 0.99 14.48
C VAL A 11 -0.21 0.67 15.89
N VAL A 12 1.04 0.27 16.04
CA VAL A 12 1.68 0.10 17.35
C VAL A 12 2.91 0.99 17.36
N GLU A 13 2.89 1.99 18.22
CA GLU A 13 4.08 2.80 18.48
C GLU A 13 5.02 2.01 19.39
N LYS A 14 6.28 1.88 18.98
CA LYS A 14 7.35 1.44 19.88
C LYS A 14 7.90 2.64 20.62
N ASP A 15 8.38 2.42 21.84
CA ASP A 15 9.01 3.42 22.73
C ASP A 15 10.12 4.25 22.06
N SER A 16 10.70 3.76 20.96
CA SER A 16 11.70 4.46 20.15
C SER A 16 11.13 5.44 19.12
N GLY A 17 9.82 5.74 19.13
CA GLY A 17 9.15 6.55 18.10
C GLY A 17 9.02 5.86 16.73
N ASN A 18 9.36 4.58 16.64
CA ASN A 18 9.23 3.81 15.40
C ASN A 18 7.83 3.20 15.32
N ILE A 19 7.09 3.57 14.28
CA ILE A 19 5.77 2.98 13.99
C ILE A 19 5.98 1.58 13.40
N VAL A 20 5.40 0.58 14.06
CA VAL A 20 5.24 -0.77 13.50
C VAL A 20 3.76 -1.09 13.33
N PHE A 21 3.45 -2.00 12.42
CA PHE A 21 2.07 -2.42 12.20
C PHE A 21 1.89 -3.86 12.62
N LYS A 22 0.81 -4.10 13.36
CA LYS A 22 0.39 -5.43 13.80
C LYS A 22 -0.88 -5.85 13.09
N ALA A 23 -0.91 -7.09 12.64
CA ALA A 23 -2.07 -7.67 11.98
C ALA A 23 -2.93 -8.37 13.02
N SER A 24 -4.20 -7.99 13.12
CA SER A 24 -5.18 -8.69 13.95
C SER A 24 -6.12 -9.53 13.11
N LEU A 25 -6.48 -10.69 13.65
CA LEU A 25 -7.47 -11.61 13.10
C LEU A 25 -8.77 -11.52 13.90
N PRO A 26 -9.94 -11.78 13.30
CA PRO A 26 -11.17 -12.05 14.05
C PRO A 26 -10.96 -13.20 15.03
N VAL A 27 -11.59 -13.14 16.19
CA VAL A 27 -11.44 -14.14 17.27
C VAL A 27 -11.76 -15.56 16.77
N GLU A 28 -12.75 -15.68 15.90
CA GLU A 28 -13.17 -16.95 15.31
C GLU A 28 -12.07 -17.60 14.44
N SER A 29 -11.15 -16.79 13.94
CA SER A 29 -10.01 -17.26 13.13
C SER A 29 -8.85 -17.76 13.98
N ILE A 30 -8.78 -17.37 15.26
CA ILE A 30 -7.72 -17.76 16.20
C ILE A 30 -7.85 -19.25 16.57
N PHE A 31 -9.07 -19.78 16.67
CA PHE A 31 -9.30 -21.19 16.97
C PHE A 31 -8.77 -22.16 15.89
N ASN A 32 -8.42 -21.64 14.71
CA ASN A 32 -7.84 -22.40 13.60
C ASN A 32 -6.36 -22.05 13.34
N SER A 33 -5.72 -21.25 14.21
CA SER A 33 -4.32 -20.84 13.99
C SER A 33 -3.35 -21.98 14.30
N SER A 34 -2.29 -22.06 13.51
CA SER A 34 -1.13 -22.94 13.73
C SER A 34 0.13 -22.08 13.81
N SER A 35 1.26 -22.63 14.26
CA SER A 35 2.55 -21.90 14.27
C SER A 35 2.90 -21.28 12.90
N LYS A 36 2.52 -21.94 11.81
CA LYS A 36 2.67 -21.43 10.44
C LYS A 36 1.84 -20.17 10.17
N PHE A 37 0.69 -19.98 10.83
CA PHE A 37 -0.09 -18.74 10.71
C PHE A 37 0.64 -17.57 11.33
N ASP A 38 1.25 -17.76 12.50
CA ASP A 38 1.98 -16.69 13.20
C ASP A 38 3.19 -16.24 12.39
N GLU A 39 3.91 -17.17 11.76
CA GLU A 39 5.02 -16.86 10.85
C GLU A 39 4.56 -16.03 9.64
N LEU A 40 3.44 -16.42 9.03
CA LEU A 40 2.86 -15.71 7.88
C LEU A 40 2.31 -14.34 8.28
N LEU A 41 1.69 -14.20 9.46
CA LEU A 41 1.27 -12.91 10.00
C LEU A 41 2.47 -12.00 10.22
N ALA A 42 3.51 -12.48 10.88
CA ALA A 42 4.74 -11.72 11.11
C ALA A 42 5.40 -11.29 9.78
N TYR A 43 5.37 -12.14 8.75
CA TYR A 43 5.80 -11.78 7.39
C TYR A 43 4.97 -10.61 6.83
N VAL A 44 3.64 -10.70 6.91
CA VAL A 44 2.71 -9.67 6.43
C VAL A 44 2.91 -8.34 7.18
N GLU A 45 3.07 -8.38 8.49
CA GLU A 45 3.36 -7.22 9.34
C GLU A 45 4.66 -6.51 8.93
N ARG A 46 5.74 -7.26 8.75
CA ARG A 46 7.04 -6.73 8.30
C ARG A 46 6.91 -6.09 6.92
N LYS A 47 6.26 -6.77 5.98
CA LYS A 47 6.06 -6.28 4.61
C LYS A 47 5.21 -5.01 4.58
N TYR A 48 4.12 -4.97 5.32
CA TYR A 48 3.27 -3.78 5.41
C TYR A 48 4.02 -2.61 6.04
N THR A 49 4.71 -2.85 7.16
CA THR A 49 5.52 -1.82 7.85
C THR A 49 6.57 -1.23 6.92
N GLN A 50 7.31 -2.08 6.20
CA GLN A 50 8.31 -1.62 5.24
C GLN A 50 7.67 -0.81 4.10
N THR A 51 6.54 -1.29 3.56
CA THR A 51 5.79 -0.62 2.48
C THR A 51 5.35 0.79 2.92
N ILE A 52 4.75 0.92 4.10
CA ILE A 52 4.30 2.22 4.62
C ILE A 52 5.50 3.14 4.86
N ARG A 53 6.59 2.63 5.44
CA ARG A 53 7.80 3.42 5.69
C ARG A 53 8.38 3.99 4.39
N GLU A 54 8.58 3.14 3.38
CA GLU A 54 9.09 3.57 2.07
C GLU A 54 8.18 4.60 1.41
N CYS A 55 6.87 4.37 1.42
CA CYS A 55 5.89 5.30 0.87
C CYS A 55 5.88 6.64 1.61
N LYS A 56 5.98 6.65 2.95
CA LYS A 56 6.10 7.89 3.75
C LYS A 56 7.36 8.68 3.39
N GLU A 57 8.49 8.01 3.25
CA GLU A 57 9.74 8.66 2.88
C GLU A 57 9.69 9.25 1.47
N LEU A 58 9.06 8.54 0.53
CA LEU A 58 8.80 9.06 -0.82
C LEU A 58 7.88 10.28 -0.80
N LEU A 59 6.80 10.24 -0.01
CA LEU A 59 5.86 11.36 0.13
C LEU A 59 6.57 12.58 0.73
N LYS A 60 7.31 12.42 1.83
CA LYS A 60 8.09 13.51 2.45
C LYS A 60 9.02 14.17 1.44
N ARG A 61 9.82 13.39 0.72
CA ARG A 61 10.74 13.90 -0.31
C ARG A 61 10.02 14.65 -1.44
N SER A 62 8.81 14.21 -1.79
CA SER A 62 8.00 14.88 -2.82
C SER A 62 7.38 16.19 -2.35
N THR A 63 7.05 16.33 -1.06
CA THR A 63 6.48 17.57 -0.48
C THR A 63 7.44 18.74 -0.57
N PHE A 64 8.76 18.49 -0.53
CA PHE A 64 9.78 19.53 -0.68
C PHE A 64 9.99 20.00 -2.14
N GLN A 65 9.31 19.37 -3.11
CA GLN A 65 9.39 19.77 -4.51
C GLN A 65 8.30 20.78 -4.84
N LYS A 66 8.62 21.82 -5.63
CA LYS A 66 7.64 22.81 -6.12
C LYS A 66 6.46 22.17 -6.89
N ARG A 67 6.63 20.94 -7.37
CA ARG A 67 5.64 20.19 -8.14
C ARG A 67 5.63 18.72 -7.73
N ALA A 68 4.43 18.19 -7.51
CA ALA A 68 4.19 16.77 -7.27
C ALA A 68 4.73 15.90 -8.41
N ASN A 69 5.71 15.05 -8.11
CA ASN A 69 6.37 14.20 -9.10
C ASN A 69 5.54 12.94 -9.40
N SER A 70 5.04 12.84 -10.64
CA SER A 70 4.21 11.71 -11.10
C SER A 70 4.91 10.35 -10.94
N LYS A 71 6.24 10.29 -11.09
CA LYS A 71 7.00 9.03 -10.89
C LYS A 71 6.98 8.58 -9.43
N VAL A 72 6.94 9.51 -8.48
CA VAL A 72 6.82 9.17 -7.05
C VAL A 72 5.49 8.48 -6.77
N TYR A 73 4.38 9.04 -7.24
CA TYR A 73 3.06 8.43 -7.06
C TYR A 73 2.92 7.09 -7.76
N TRP A 74 3.62 6.89 -8.88
CA TRP A 74 3.68 5.57 -9.51
C TRP A 74 4.40 4.55 -8.64
N ILE A 75 5.54 4.92 -8.05
CA ILE A 75 6.30 4.03 -7.17
C ILE A 75 5.45 3.67 -5.95
N ILE A 76 4.75 4.63 -5.35
CA ILE A 76 3.83 4.38 -4.23
C ILE A 76 2.75 3.37 -4.65
N GLY A 77 2.12 3.57 -5.81
CA GLY A 77 1.13 2.63 -6.33
C GLY A 77 1.70 1.24 -6.60
N ASP A 78 2.95 1.15 -7.09
CA ASP A 78 3.65 -0.11 -7.31
C ASP A 78 3.93 -0.84 -6.00
N SER A 79 4.41 -0.12 -4.97
CA SER A 79 4.65 -0.68 -3.64
C SER A 79 3.37 -1.21 -3.00
N ILE A 80 2.26 -0.46 -3.09
CA ILE A 80 0.95 -0.92 -2.63
C ILE A 80 0.53 -2.20 -3.36
N LEU A 81 0.60 -2.24 -4.69
CA LEU A 81 0.21 -3.42 -5.47
C LEU A 81 1.14 -4.63 -5.24
N LYS A 82 2.43 -4.42 -5.00
CA LYS A 82 3.37 -5.49 -4.62
C LYS A 82 3.02 -6.07 -3.26
N PHE A 83 2.72 -5.24 -2.27
CA PHE A 83 2.23 -5.72 -0.97
C PHE A 83 0.94 -6.52 -1.14
N MET A 84 -0.04 -5.98 -1.88
CA MET A 84 -1.31 -6.66 -2.10
C MET A 84 -1.14 -8.03 -2.77
N ARG A 85 -0.26 -8.14 -3.77
CA ARG A 85 0.09 -9.43 -4.40
C ARG A 85 0.75 -10.38 -3.42
N SER A 86 1.62 -9.90 -2.54
CA SER A 86 2.23 -10.77 -1.52
C SER A 86 1.24 -11.38 -0.54
N LEU A 87 0.03 -10.82 -0.41
CA LEU A 87 -1.05 -11.43 0.38
C LEU A 87 -1.73 -12.59 -0.35
N GLU A 88 -1.66 -12.66 -1.68
CA GLU A 88 -2.24 -13.75 -2.47
C GLU A 88 -1.54 -15.09 -2.19
N ASP A 89 -0.26 -15.04 -1.79
CA ASP A 89 0.55 -16.20 -1.37
C ASP A 89 0.28 -16.62 0.09
N THR A 90 -0.61 -15.92 0.79
CA THR A 90 -0.95 -16.16 2.20
C THR A 90 -2.45 -16.51 2.34
N PRO A 91 -2.86 -17.13 3.47
CA PRO A 91 -4.28 -17.32 3.73
C PRO A 91 -4.96 -16.00 4.15
N PHE A 92 -4.30 -14.84 4.10
CA PHE A 92 -4.83 -13.58 4.60
C PHE A 92 -5.32 -12.66 3.47
N TYR A 93 -6.22 -11.75 3.81
CA TYR A 93 -6.55 -10.61 2.97
C TYR A 93 -6.85 -9.37 3.80
N LEU A 94 -6.48 -8.21 3.28
CA LEU A 94 -6.78 -6.93 3.92
C LEU A 94 -8.17 -6.47 3.49
N ARG A 95 -9.10 -6.34 4.44
CA ARG A 95 -10.42 -5.74 4.20
C ARG A 95 -10.25 -4.22 4.01
N ASN A 96 -11.05 -3.57 3.15
CA ASN A 96 -11.00 -2.10 2.98
C ASN A 96 -9.58 -1.55 2.74
N GLN A 97 -8.84 -2.15 1.81
CA GLN A 97 -7.42 -1.88 1.54
C GLN A 97 -7.09 -0.39 1.47
N CYS A 98 -7.89 0.38 0.71
CA CYS A 98 -7.69 1.82 0.56
C CYS A 98 -7.79 2.58 1.88
N ALA A 99 -8.61 2.15 2.83
CA ALA A 99 -8.78 2.80 4.13
C ALA A 99 -7.52 2.70 4.99
N PHE A 100 -6.89 1.53 5.04
CA PHE A 100 -5.66 1.32 5.81
C PHE A 100 -4.51 2.16 5.24
N PHE A 101 -4.26 2.08 3.93
CA PHE A 101 -3.23 2.89 3.30
C PHE A 101 -3.51 4.40 3.41
N ALA A 102 -4.78 4.81 3.34
CA ALA A 102 -5.17 6.21 3.51
C ALA A 102 -4.81 6.72 4.90
N ARG A 103 -5.24 6.02 5.95
CA ARG A 103 -4.90 6.31 7.35
C ARG A 103 -3.39 6.38 7.53
N ASP A 104 -2.68 5.35 7.07
CA ASP A 104 -1.28 5.16 7.41
C ASP A 104 -0.34 6.04 6.59
N LEU A 105 -0.75 6.49 5.40
CA LEU A 105 0.02 7.42 4.57
C LEU A 105 -0.42 8.89 4.75
N GLY A 106 -1.48 9.17 5.51
CA GLY A 106 -2.02 10.52 5.68
C GLY A 106 -2.66 11.07 4.39
N LEU A 107 -3.29 10.21 3.59
CA LEU A 107 -3.95 10.55 2.33
C LEU A 107 -5.43 10.21 2.39
N SER A 108 -6.24 10.79 1.50
CA SER A 108 -7.64 10.35 1.36
C SER A 108 -7.74 8.99 0.67
N GLN A 109 -8.79 8.22 0.97
CA GLN A 109 -9.05 6.93 0.30
C GLN A 109 -9.15 7.10 -1.23
N THR A 110 -9.79 8.17 -1.68
CA THR A 110 -9.85 8.54 -3.11
C THR A 110 -8.46 8.75 -3.70
N SER A 111 -7.53 9.35 -2.95
CA SER A 111 -6.15 9.53 -3.42
C SER A 111 -5.43 8.19 -3.57
N ILE A 112 -5.58 7.29 -2.59
CA ILE A 112 -5.03 5.92 -2.69
C ILE A 112 -5.60 5.18 -3.90
N TRP A 113 -6.92 5.23 -4.10
CA TRP A 113 -7.56 4.62 -5.25
C TRP A 113 -7.03 5.18 -6.57
N LYS A 114 -6.87 6.51 -6.69
CA LYS A 114 -6.31 7.15 -7.89
C LYS A 114 -4.86 6.76 -8.14
N ILE A 115 -4.05 6.63 -7.08
CA ILE A 115 -2.66 6.15 -7.15
C ILE A 115 -2.61 4.71 -7.69
N ILE A 116 -3.43 3.82 -7.14
CA ILE A 116 -3.51 2.43 -7.58
C ILE A 116 -3.99 2.36 -9.05
N ARG A 117 -5.03 3.10 -9.40
CA ARG A 117 -5.55 3.17 -10.78
C ARG A 117 -4.48 3.69 -11.75
N PHE A 118 -3.76 4.73 -11.38
CA PHE A 118 -2.66 5.28 -12.17
C PHE A 118 -1.58 4.22 -12.41
N ARG A 119 -1.11 3.53 -11.37
CA ARG A 119 -0.14 2.44 -11.51
C ARG A 119 -0.63 1.31 -12.42
N LYS A 120 -1.92 0.96 -12.36
CA LYS A 120 -2.53 -0.04 -13.25
C LYS A 120 -2.61 0.44 -14.70
N LYS A 121 -2.97 1.71 -14.93
CA LYS A 121 -3.05 2.31 -16.27
C LYS A 121 -1.68 2.39 -16.92
N PHE A 122 -0.62 2.70 -16.17
CA PHE A 122 0.75 2.79 -16.69
C PHE A 122 1.58 1.63 -16.14
N PRO A 123 1.66 0.47 -16.83
CA PRO A 123 2.25 -0.74 -16.28
C PRO A 123 3.76 -0.67 -16.05
N LYS A 124 4.46 0.23 -16.73
CA LYS A 124 5.91 0.46 -16.62
C LYS A 124 6.19 1.92 -16.24
N LYS A 125 7.23 2.13 -15.42
CA LYS A 125 7.62 3.47 -14.95
C LYS A 125 8.06 4.40 -16.09
N ASP A 126 8.62 3.83 -17.14
CA ASP A 126 9.14 4.58 -18.29
C ASP A 126 8.03 5.16 -19.18
N LEU A 127 6.78 4.71 -19.00
CA LEU A 127 5.60 5.28 -19.65
C LEU A 127 5.13 6.58 -18.98
N ILE A 128 5.81 7.03 -17.92
CA ILE A 128 5.47 8.26 -17.19
C ILE A 128 6.34 9.40 -17.69
N ASP A 129 5.72 10.29 -18.46
CA ASP A 129 6.32 11.55 -18.83
C ASP A 129 6.48 12.44 -17.56
N PRO A 130 7.73 12.82 -17.19
CA PRO A 130 7.99 13.67 -16.04
C PRO A 130 7.57 15.13 -16.24
N THR A 131 7.31 15.57 -17.48
CA THR A 131 6.86 16.94 -17.79
C THR A 131 5.37 17.13 -17.51
N ILE A 132 4.60 16.03 -17.47
CA ILE A 132 3.16 16.03 -17.18
C ILE A 132 2.92 16.02 -15.65
N PRO A 133 2.06 16.92 -15.12
CA PRO A 133 1.86 17.03 -13.69
C PRO A 133 1.08 15.84 -13.16
N TRP A 134 1.35 15.47 -11.92
CA TRP A 134 0.59 14.42 -11.23
C TRP A 134 -0.92 14.64 -11.29
N SER A 135 -1.40 15.89 -11.21
CA SER A 135 -2.83 16.22 -11.28
C SER A 135 -3.51 15.67 -12.54
N LEU A 136 -2.88 15.74 -13.71
CA LEU A 136 -3.46 15.24 -14.96
C LEU A 136 -3.53 13.71 -14.98
N TYR A 137 -2.49 13.02 -14.53
CA TYR A 137 -2.51 11.57 -14.36
C TYR A 137 -3.58 11.14 -13.37
N ARG A 138 -3.65 11.82 -12.22
CA ARG A 138 -4.61 11.59 -11.13
C ARG A 138 -6.07 11.76 -11.58
N GLU A 139 -6.33 12.71 -12.48
CA GLU A 139 -7.65 12.98 -13.04
C GLU A 139 -7.97 12.09 -14.25
N GLY A 140 -7.01 11.26 -14.69
CA GLY A 140 -7.20 10.35 -15.82
C GLY A 140 -7.17 11.04 -17.18
N ARG A 141 -6.64 12.27 -17.25
CA ARG A 141 -6.56 13.07 -18.49
C ARG A 141 -5.38 12.73 -19.40
N VAL A 142 -4.58 11.74 -19.02
CA VAL A 142 -3.41 11.27 -19.78
C VAL A 142 -3.72 9.88 -20.30
N GLU A 143 -3.65 9.71 -21.61
CA GLU A 143 -3.83 8.42 -22.26
C GLU A 143 -2.50 7.74 -22.57
N LEU A 144 -2.50 6.41 -22.61
CA LEU A 144 -1.39 5.67 -23.19
C LEU A 144 -1.46 5.83 -24.70
N SER A 145 -0.42 6.37 -25.31
CA SER A 145 -0.22 6.26 -26.76
C SER A 145 -0.24 4.77 -27.13
N ARG A 146 -1.14 4.39 -28.05
CA ARG A 146 -1.25 3.02 -28.57
C ARG A 146 -0.05 2.66 -29.42
#